data_AF-A0A401M3S2-F1
#
_entry.id   AF-A0A401M3S2-F1
#
_cell.length_a   1.000
_cell.length_b   1.000
_cell.length_c   1.000
_cell.angle_alpha   90.00
_cell.angle_beta   90.00
_cell.angle_gamma   90.00
#
_symmetry.space_group_name_H-M   'P 1'
#
loop_
_entity.id
_entity.type
_entity.pdbx_description
1 polymer ?
#
loop_
_entity_poly.entity_id
_entity_poly.type
_entity_poly.pdbx_seq_one_letter_code
_entity_poly.pdbx_strand_id
1 'polypeptide(L)'
;MLRSAFNDNWQARPKVNPFVELSGVSLPFQPVTVPHDAMIGQERVAPVESTGAEGGAGTYFPGGTFEYRKTFHVPEELRGKRILFEFEGVHRDATVHINGDYAGQRPYGYSHFHIDADRSLRFGEDNEIRVVARSHHDSRWYTGAGIYRDTWMLFTATAPGCDVAQTTVTAT
;
A
#
# COMPACT_ATOMS: atom_id res chain seq x y z
N MET A 1 -3.55 -9.06 19.90
CA MET A 1 -2.87 -7.87 19.34
C MET A 1 -3.89 -6.75 19.30
N LEU A 2 -3.47 -5.51 19.55
CA LEU A 2 -4.27 -4.33 19.25
C LEU A 2 -4.21 -4.12 17.73
N ARG A 3 -5.33 -3.72 17.13
CA ARG A 3 -5.50 -3.51 15.69
C ARG A 3 -6.08 -2.12 15.48
N SER A 4 -5.39 -1.27 14.73
CA SER A 4 -5.84 0.08 14.37
C SER A 4 -5.96 0.22 12.86
N ALA A 5 -6.98 0.95 12.40
CA ALA A 5 -7.17 1.23 10.99
C ALA A 5 -5.97 2.01 10.44
N PHE A 6 -5.52 1.65 9.24
CA PHE A 6 -4.34 2.24 8.63
C PHE A 6 -4.65 2.85 7.24
N ASN A 7 -5.92 3.19 7.02
CA ASN A 7 -6.50 3.50 5.72
C ASN A 7 -6.28 4.95 5.22
N ASP A 8 -6.05 5.90 6.12
CA ASP A 8 -5.97 7.33 5.77
C ASP A 8 -4.54 7.76 5.40
N ASN A 9 -4.40 8.96 4.84
CA ASN A 9 -3.12 9.62 4.56
C ASN A 9 -2.17 8.84 3.64
N TRP A 10 -2.72 8.00 2.77
CA TRP A 10 -1.97 7.40 1.68
C TRP A 10 -1.84 8.40 0.53
N GLN A 11 -0.83 8.18 -0.29
CA GLN A 11 -0.70 8.83 -1.57
C GLN A 11 -0.43 7.78 -2.64
N ALA A 12 -1.02 7.93 -3.82
CA ALA A 12 -0.87 7.01 -4.93
C ALA A 12 -0.46 7.72 -6.21
N ARG A 13 0.21 7.00 -7.10
CA ARG A 13 0.47 7.40 -8.49
C ARG A 13 0.69 6.18 -9.38
N PRO A 14 0.48 6.30 -10.70
CA PRO A 14 1.05 5.35 -11.64
C PRO A 14 2.58 5.37 -11.51
N LYS A 15 3.18 4.18 -11.42
CA LYS A 15 4.63 4.03 -11.38
C LYS A 15 5.15 4.06 -12.82
N VAL A 16 6.03 5.01 -13.10
CA VAL A 16 6.76 5.08 -14.36
C VAL A 16 8.09 4.31 -14.24
N ASN A 17 8.72 4.06 -15.38
CA ASN A 17 10.01 3.36 -15.40
C ASN A 17 11.07 4.16 -14.60
N PRO A 18 11.89 3.52 -13.72
CA PRO A 18 12.94 4.21 -12.97
C PRO A 18 13.91 5.06 -13.81
N PHE A 19 14.20 4.66 -15.06
CA PHE A 19 15.03 5.46 -15.97
C PHE A 19 14.33 6.75 -16.42
N VAL A 20 13.00 6.72 -16.52
CA VAL A 20 12.18 7.91 -16.79
C VAL A 20 12.14 8.82 -15.56
N GLU A 21 12.05 8.26 -14.35
CA GLU A 21 12.16 9.04 -13.11
C GLU A 21 13.53 9.71 -12.97
N LEU A 22 14.61 9.02 -13.34
CA LEU A 22 15.97 9.57 -13.36
C LEU A 22 16.13 10.73 -14.34
N SER A 23 15.34 10.74 -15.43
CA SER A 23 15.28 11.86 -16.37
C SER A 23 14.46 13.05 -15.86
N GLY A 24 13.93 12.97 -14.62
CA GLY A 24 13.14 14.02 -13.97
C GLY A 24 11.64 13.96 -14.28
N VAL A 25 11.20 13.00 -15.09
CA VAL A 25 9.79 12.81 -15.41
C VAL A 25 9.19 11.84 -14.39
N SER A 26 8.55 12.39 -13.36
CA SER A 26 7.76 11.60 -12.40
C SER A 26 6.36 12.19 -12.27
N LEU A 27 5.35 11.34 -12.21
CA LEU A 27 4.00 11.78 -11.91
C LEU A 27 3.91 12.14 -10.42
N PRO A 28 3.23 13.25 -10.06
CA PRO A 28 3.07 13.62 -8.67
C PRO A 28 2.20 12.59 -7.94
N PHE A 29 2.53 12.36 -6.67
CA PHE A 29 1.69 11.60 -5.77
C PHE A 29 0.39 12.36 -5.49
N GLN A 30 -0.74 11.66 -5.58
CA GLN A 30 -2.06 12.20 -5.25
C GLN A 30 -2.54 11.61 -3.92
N PRO A 31 -3.14 12.41 -3.03
CA PRO A 31 -3.68 11.90 -1.77
C PRO A 31 -4.86 10.95 -2.03
N VAL A 32 -4.88 9.81 -1.33
CA VAL A 32 -5.95 8.82 -1.40
C VAL A 32 -6.22 8.25 0.01
N THR A 33 -7.46 7.84 0.24
CA THR A 33 -7.82 6.94 1.35
C THR A 33 -8.01 5.56 0.76
N VAL A 34 -7.37 4.54 1.35
CA VAL A 34 -7.61 3.14 0.97
C VAL A 34 -8.80 2.61 1.77
N PRO A 35 -9.63 1.68 1.25
CA PRO A 35 -9.50 0.95 -0.02
C PRO A 35 -9.54 1.83 -1.28
N HIS A 36 -8.60 1.63 -2.20
CA HIS A 36 -8.45 2.40 -3.43
C HIS A 36 -8.10 1.51 -4.62
N ASP A 37 -8.95 1.55 -5.64
CA ASP A 37 -8.69 0.99 -6.96
C ASP A 37 -8.05 2.08 -7.85
N ALA A 38 -6.75 2.01 -8.08
CA ALA A 38 -6.04 2.97 -8.92
C ALA A 38 -6.33 2.80 -10.42
N MET A 39 -6.79 1.62 -10.84
CA MET A 39 -7.11 1.35 -12.25
C MET A 39 -8.42 2.00 -12.66
N ILE A 40 -9.42 2.06 -11.76
CA ILE A 40 -10.74 2.65 -12.08
C ILE A 40 -10.68 4.13 -12.45
N GLY A 41 -9.64 4.84 -11.98
CA GLY A 41 -9.39 6.25 -12.30
C GLY A 41 -8.67 6.48 -13.63
N GLN A 42 -8.26 5.43 -14.34
CA GLN A 42 -7.60 5.55 -15.64
C GLN A 42 -8.62 5.73 -16.77
N GLU A 43 -8.18 6.32 -17.88
CA GLU A 43 -9.00 6.35 -19.09
C GLU A 43 -9.09 4.97 -19.74
N ARG A 44 -10.26 4.65 -20.29
CA ARG A 44 -10.44 3.41 -21.05
C ARG A 44 -9.80 3.54 -22.41
N VAL A 45 -9.20 2.44 -22.88
CA VAL A 45 -8.51 2.37 -24.16
C VAL A 45 -9.39 1.64 -25.18
N ALA A 46 -9.45 2.16 -26.41
CA ALA A 46 -10.31 1.61 -27.45
C ALA A 46 -9.90 0.16 -27.84
N PRO A 47 -10.84 -0.66 -28.34
CA PRO A 47 -10.58 -2.07 -28.67
C PRO A 47 -9.48 -2.31 -29.71
N VAL A 48 -9.14 -1.31 -30.53
CA VAL A 48 -8.10 -1.43 -31.57
C VAL A 48 -6.69 -1.36 -30.95
N GLU A 49 -6.56 -0.68 -29.80
CA GLU A 49 -5.31 -0.52 -29.06
C GLU A 49 -5.19 -1.51 -27.90
N SER A 50 -6.32 -2.04 -27.43
CA SER A 50 -6.40 -3.05 -26.38
C SER A 50 -6.52 -4.46 -26.97
N THR A 51 -5.38 -5.14 -27.12
CA THR A 51 -5.34 -6.56 -27.50
C THR A 51 -5.12 -7.43 -26.27
N GLY A 52 -6.03 -8.38 -25.99
CA GLY A 52 -5.90 -9.33 -24.88
C GLY A 52 -6.82 -9.09 -23.67
N ALA A 53 -6.38 -9.47 -22.47
CA ALA A 53 -7.19 -9.39 -21.23
C ALA A 53 -7.55 -7.96 -20.79
N GLU A 54 -6.90 -6.94 -21.37
CA GLU A 54 -7.27 -5.52 -21.24
C GLU A 54 -8.47 -5.13 -22.11
N GLY A 55 -8.96 -6.03 -22.98
CA GLY A 55 -10.14 -5.82 -23.81
C GLY A 55 -11.44 -5.96 -23.01
N GLY A 56 -12.42 -6.67 -23.57
CA GLY A 56 -13.73 -6.84 -22.91
C GLY A 56 -13.66 -7.44 -21.50
N ALA A 57 -12.71 -8.34 -21.23
CA ALA A 57 -12.54 -8.99 -19.92
C ALA A 57 -12.14 -7.99 -18.81
N GLY A 58 -11.19 -7.10 -19.08
CA GLY A 58 -10.74 -6.04 -18.18
C GLY A 58 -11.53 -4.74 -18.30
N THR A 59 -12.73 -4.79 -18.91
CA THR A 59 -13.62 -3.64 -19.16
C THR A 59 -12.94 -2.44 -19.83
N TYR A 60 -11.93 -2.72 -20.65
CA TYR A 60 -11.17 -1.74 -21.42
C TYR A 60 -10.29 -0.79 -20.58
N PHE A 61 -10.01 -1.11 -19.33
CA PHE A 61 -9.00 -0.39 -18.55
C PHE A 61 -7.60 -0.96 -18.81
N PRO A 62 -6.59 -0.11 -19.04
CA PRO A 62 -5.22 -0.58 -19.19
C PRO A 62 -4.70 -1.12 -17.85
N GLY A 63 -3.92 -2.19 -17.92
CA GLY A 63 -3.09 -2.65 -16.82
C GLY A 63 -2.05 -1.59 -16.43
N GLY A 64 -1.28 -1.87 -15.39
CA GLY A 64 -0.27 -0.93 -14.96
C GLY A 64 0.37 -1.27 -13.64
N THR A 65 1.43 -0.52 -13.34
CA THR A 65 2.05 -0.54 -12.02
C THR A 65 1.66 0.72 -11.28
N PHE A 66 1.21 0.57 -10.04
CA PHE A 66 0.83 1.67 -9.17
C PHE A 66 1.66 1.64 -7.90
N GLU A 67 2.11 2.82 -7.49
CA GLU A 67 2.91 2.99 -6.28
C GLU A 67 2.08 3.78 -5.27
N TYR A 68 1.99 3.22 -4.07
CA TYR A 68 1.38 3.82 -2.90
C TYR A 68 2.48 4.15 -1.89
N ARG A 69 2.39 5.29 -1.23
CA ARG A 69 3.25 5.61 -0.08
C ARG A 69 2.44 6.23 1.04
N LYS A 70 2.89 6.04 2.27
CA LYS A 70 2.37 6.69 3.47
C LYS A 70 3.49 6.97 4.44
N THR A 71 3.52 8.19 4.95
CA THR A 71 4.39 8.58 6.07
C THR A 71 3.59 8.49 7.37
N PHE A 72 4.18 7.92 8.41
CA PHE A 72 3.55 7.77 9.71
C PHE A 72 4.58 7.80 10.83
N HIS A 73 4.19 8.37 11.97
CA HIS A 73 5.02 8.43 13.15
C HIS A 73 4.91 7.12 13.96
N VAL A 74 6.04 6.59 14.43
CA VAL A 74 6.06 5.45 15.36
C VAL A 74 6.57 5.93 16.71
N PRO A 75 5.70 5.99 17.75
CA PRO A 75 6.09 6.44 19.07
C PRO A 75 7.17 5.54 19.70
N GLU A 76 8.03 6.14 20.52
CA GLU A 76 9.14 5.45 21.20
C GLU A 76 8.65 4.35 22.16
N GLU A 77 7.44 4.51 22.70
CA GLU A 77 6.79 3.56 23.62
C GLU A 77 6.46 2.22 22.95
N LEU A 78 6.46 2.18 21.62
CA LEU A 78 6.29 0.94 20.87
C LEU A 78 7.60 0.16 20.68
N ARG A 79 8.75 0.70 21.11
CA ARG A 79 10.04 0.00 21.00
C ARG A 79 9.99 -1.33 21.72
N GLY A 80 10.45 -2.39 21.02
CA GLY A 80 10.45 -3.77 21.53
C GLY A 80 9.09 -4.47 21.47
N LYS A 81 8.03 -3.81 20.98
CA LYS A 81 6.77 -4.46 20.61
C LYS A 81 6.87 -4.99 19.20
N ARG A 82 6.12 -6.06 18.94
CA ARG A 82 5.96 -6.58 17.58
C ARG A 82 4.91 -5.78 16.84
N ILE A 83 5.27 -5.22 15.69
CA ILE A 83 4.45 -4.41 14.81
C ILE A 83 4.30 -5.12 13.46
N LEU A 84 3.06 -5.34 13.05
CA LEU A 84 2.71 -5.91 11.75
C LEU A 84 1.82 -4.94 10.97
N PHE A 85 2.01 -4.87 9.66
CA PHE A 85 1.04 -4.28 8.75
C PHE A 85 0.23 -5.39 8.08
N GLU A 86 -1.08 -5.36 8.26
CA GLU A 86 -2.02 -6.25 7.60
C GLU A 86 -2.60 -5.56 6.37
N PHE A 87 -2.61 -6.28 5.26
CA PHE A 87 -3.30 -5.92 4.05
C PHE A 87 -4.35 -7.00 3.76
N GLU A 88 -5.63 -6.63 3.74
CA GLU A 88 -6.71 -7.59 3.48
C GLU A 88 -6.79 -8.00 1.98
N GLY A 89 -6.18 -7.21 1.11
CA GLY A 89 -6.02 -7.49 -0.32
C GLY A 89 -5.34 -6.35 -1.07
N VAL A 90 -4.37 -6.71 -1.91
CA VAL A 90 -3.70 -5.78 -2.82
C VAL A 90 -3.60 -6.45 -4.18
N HIS A 91 -4.26 -5.91 -5.20
CA HIS A 91 -4.30 -6.50 -6.54
C HIS A 91 -3.30 -5.79 -7.49
N ARG A 92 -2.24 -6.43 -7.96
CA ARG A 92 -1.66 -7.69 -7.48
C ARG A 92 -0.14 -7.57 -7.45
N ASP A 93 0.53 -8.69 -7.16
CA ASP A 93 1.98 -8.77 -7.06
C ASP A 93 2.58 -7.65 -6.18
N ALA A 94 1.96 -7.51 -5.01
CA ALA A 94 2.24 -6.46 -4.05
C ALA A 94 3.66 -6.62 -3.52
N THR A 95 4.46 -5.56 -3.62
CA THR A 95 5.82 -5.49 -3.05
C THR A 95 5.86 -4.34 -2.05
N VAL A 96 6.21 -4.64 -0.80
CA VAL A 96 6.19 -3.69 0.31
C VAL A 96 7.60 -3.34 0.72
N HIS A 97 7.87 -2.05 0.89
CA HIS A 97 9.10 -1.51 1.42
C HIS A 97 8.80 -0.63 2.64
N ILE A 98 9.68 -0.64 3.63
CA ILE A 98 9.62 0.23 4.80
C ILE A 98 10.95 0.96 4.89
N ASN A 99 10.91 2.29 4.90
CA ASN A 99 12.11 3.15 4.93
C ASN A 99 13.14 2.85 3.83
N GLY A 100 12.67 2.36 2.68
CA GLY A 100 13.50 1.97 1.52
C GLY A 100 13.89 0.49 1.50
N ASP A 101 13.79 -0.21 2.62
CA ASP A 101 14.14 -1.63 2.71
C ASP A 101 12.98 -2.53 2.28
N TYR A 102 13.29 -3.60 1.56
CA TYR A 102 12.31 -4.62 1.19
C TYR A 102 11.78 -5.34 2.45
N ALA A 103 10.47 -5.26 2.66
CA ALA A 103 9.79 -5.85 3.81
C ALA A 103 9.02 -7.13 3.46
N GLY A 104 8.57 -7.29 2.21
CA GLY A 104 7.92 -8.52 1.76
C GLY A 104 7.14 -8.38 0.45
N GLN A 105 6.61 -9.51 -0.02
CA GLN A 105 5.86 -9.59 -1.26
C GLN A 105 4.67 -10.55 -1.14
N ARG A 106 3.57 -10.21 -1.83
CA ARG A 106 2.42 -11.10 -2.01
C ARG A 106 2.00 -11.14 -3.50
N PRO A 107 2.30 -12.23 -4.22
CA PRO A 107 1.93 -12.39 -5.63
C PRO A 107 0.41 -12.42 -5.90
N TYR A 108 -0.34 -13.09 -5.01
CA TYR A 108 -1.77 -13.32 -5.21
C TYR A 108 -2.61 -12.15 -4.70
N GLY A 109 -3.45 -11.61 -5.58
CA GLY A 109 -4.12 -10.33 -5.32
C GLY A 109 -5.32 -10.38 -4.37
N TYR A 110 -5.84 -11.56 -4.04
CA TYR A 110 -7.09 -11.71 -3.27
C TYR A 110 -6.91 -12.23 -1.84
N SER A 111 -5.69 -12.64 -1.48
CA SER A 111 -5.38 -13.13 -0.14
C SER A 111 -4.93 -11.99 0.77
N HIS A 112 -5.36 -12.06 2.03
CA HIS A 112 -4.78 -11.24 3.08
C HIS A 112 -3.31 -11.63 3.33
N PHE A 113 -2.50 -10.69 3.80
CA PHE A 113 -1.12 -10.95 4.22
C PHE A 113 -0.65 -9.94 5.27
N HIS A 114 0.41 -10.31 5.96
CA HIS A 114 1.05 -9.50 6.98
C HIS A 114 2.49 -9.19 6.56
N ILE A 115 2.96 -8.00 6.90
CA ILE A 115 4.35 -7.56 6.78
C ILE A 115 4.87 -7.31 8.19
N ASP A 116 5.96 -7.99 8.55
CA ASP A 116 6.65 -7.78 9.82
C ASP A 116 7.55 -6.53 9.69
N ALA A 117 7.28 -5.51 10.51
CA ALA A 117 7.90 -4.21 10.38
C ALA A 117 9.08 -4.01 11.36
N ASP A 118 9.26 -4.91 12.33
CA ASP A 118 10.11 -4.70 13.51
C ASP A 118 11.55 -4.29 13.18
N ARG A 119 12.10 -4.84 12.09
CA ARG A 119 13.50 -4.62 11.69
C ARG A 119 13.73 -3.32 10.92
N SER A 120 12.68 -2.72 10.39
CA SER A 120 12.78 -1.59 9.46
C SER A 120 12.24 -0.28 10.05
N LEU A 121 11.57 -0.33 11.20
CA LEU A 121 11.01 0.86 11.83
C LEU A 121 12.05 1.66 12.63
N ARG A 122 11.95 2.99 12.50
CA ARG A 122 12.62 3.98 13.34
C ARG A 122 11.62 4.45 14.40
N PHE A 123 11.90 4.17 15.67
CA PHE A 123 11.04 4.57 16.79
C PHE A 123 11.38 6.00 17.23
N GLY A 124 10.37 6.75 17.64
CA GLY A 124 10.47 8.19 17.96
C GLY A 124 10.55 9.09 16.73
N GLU A 125 10.36 8.54 15.53
CA GLU A 125 10.57 9.22 14.25
C GLU A 125 9.49 8.87 13.22
N ASP A 126 9.50 9.60 12.10
CA ASP A 126 8.66 9.32 10.94
C ASP A 126 9.23 8.18 10.08
N ASN A 127 8.31 7.33 9.64
CA ASN A 127 8.58 6.17 8.81
C ASN A 127 7.81 6.29 7.50
N GLU A 128 8.36 5.77 6.41
CA GLU A 128 7.67 5.63 5.13
C GLU A 128 7.38 4.14 4.88
N ILE A 129 6.12 3.80 4.59
CA ILE A 129 5.76 2.54 3.97
C ILE A 129 5.38 2.77 2.52
N ARG A 130 5.92 1.94 1.64
CA ARG A 130 5.70 2.00 0.20
C ARG A 130 5.22 0.65 -0.31
N VAL A 131 4.13 0.66 -1.07
CA VAL A 131 3.52 -0.53 -1.66
C VAL A 131 3.45 -0.36 -3.16
N VAL A 132 4.06 -1.27 -3.90
CA VAL A 132 3.96 -1.33 -5.36
C VAL A 132 3.01 -2.46 -5.72
N ALA A 133 1.95 -2.15 -6.48
CA ALA A 133 1.02 -3.12 -7.02
C ALA A 133 1.17 -3.16 -8.55
N ARG A 134 1.42 -4.35 -9.10
CA ARG A 134 1.57 -4.59 -10.54
C ARG A 134 0.38 -5.39 -11.04
N SER A 135 -0.43 -4.77 -11.90
CA SER A 135 -1.56 -5.42 -12.55
C SER A 135 -1.23 -5.64 -14.03
N HIS A 136 -1.24 -6.91 -14.46
CA HIS A 136 -0.97 -7.33 -15.82
C HIS A 136 -2.19 -8.09 -16.40
N HIS A 137 -2.03 -8.67 -17.59
CA HIS A 137 -3.07 -9.42 -18.33
C HIS A 137 -3.42 -10.78 -17.71
N ASP A 138 -3.88 -10.79 -16.46
CA ASP A 138 -3.89 -12.02 -15.67
C ASP A 138 -5.28 -12.47 -15.20
N SER A 139 -6.34 -11.91 -15.76
CA SER A 139 -7.71 -12.18 -15.32
C SER A 139 -8.71 -12.25 -16.48
N ARG A 140 -9.82 -12.94 -16.23
CA ARG A 140 -10.98 -13.05 -17.15
C ARG A 140 -12.08 -12.03 -16.84
N TRP A 141 -11.90 -11.20 -15.82
CA TRP A 141 -12.82 -10.16 -15.38
C TRP A 141 -12.05 -8.94 -14.88
N TYR A 142 -12.72 -7.81 -14.76
CA TYR A 142 -12.16 -6.60 -14.16
C TYR A 142 -11.75 -6.83 -12.71
N THR A 143 -10.46 -6.69 -12.44
CA THR A 143 -9.88 -6.93 -11.11
C THR A 143 -9.65 -5.66 -10.30
N GLY A 144 -9.59 -4.52 -10.98
CA GLY A 144 -8.97 -3.31 -10.44
C GLY A 144 -7.46 -3.44 -10.28
N ALA A 145 -6.84 -2.42 -9.69
CA ALA A 145 -5.46 -2.48 -9.22
C ALA A 145 -5.23 -1.65 -7.96
N GLY A 146 -4.31 -2.09 -7.12
CA GLY A 146 -3.87 -1.38 -5.92
C GLY A 146 -4.41 -1.97 -4.63
N ILE A 147 -4.39 -1.14 -3.57
CA ILE A 147 -4.81 -1.51 -2.21
C ILE A 147 -6.34 -1.41 -2.14
N TYR A 148 -7.03 -2.38 -2.70
CA TYR A 148 -8.49 -2.37 -2.89
C TYR A 148 -9.29 -2.90 -1.68
N ARG A 149 -8.60 -3.24 -0.57
CA ARG A 149 -9.22 -3.60 0.72
C ARG A 149 -8.50 -2.91 1.88
N ASP A 150 -9.08 -3.05 3.07
CA ASP A 150 -8.59 -2.38 4.27
C ASP A 150 -7.17 -2.78 4.64
N THR A 151 -6.52 -1.84 5.32
CA THR A 151 -5.18 -1.97 5.87
C THR A 151 -5.20 -1.69 7.36
N TRP A 152 -4.36 -2.41 8.09
CA TRP A 152 -4.32 -2.32 9.55
C TRP A 152 -2.89 -2.32 10.06
N MET A 153 -2.67 -1.61 11.16
CA MET A 153 -1.47 -1.71 11.96
C MET A 153 -1.78 -2.53 13.20
N LEU A 154 -1.04 -3.61 13.41
CA LEU A 154 -1.19 -4.50 14.54
C LEU A 154 0.02 -4.36 15.44
N PHE A 155 -0.21 -4.30 16.75
CA PHE A 155 0.87 -4.32 17.71
C PHE A 155 0.52 -5.15 18.94
N THR A 156 1.55 -5.72 19.58
CA THR A 156 1.36 -6.46 20.83
C THR A 156 0.94 -5.51 21.94
N ALA A 157 -0.15 -5.84 22.64
CA ALA A 157 -0.54 -5.11 23.83
C ALA A 157 0.58 -5.20 24.88
N THR A 158 0.87 -4.10 25.57
CA THR A 158 1.66 -4.16 26.80
C THR A 158 0.90 -5.07 27.79
N ALA A 159 1.59 -5.96 28.50
CA ALA A 159 0.97 -6.71 29.58
C ALA A 159 0.31 -5.71 30.56
N PRO A 160 -0.92 -5.99 31.05
CA PRO A 160 -1.57 -5.10 32.01
C PRO A 160 -0.69 -4.99 33.26
N GLY A 161 -0.22 -3.78 33.55
CA GLY A 161 0.70 -3.48 34.67
C GLY A 161 1.89 -2.59 34.35
N CYS A 162 2.11 -2.19 33.08
CA CYS A 162 3.11 -1.20 32.71
C CYS A 162 2.41 0.00 32.07
N ASP A 163 1.87 0.88 32.93
CA ASP A 163 1.27 2.14 32.54
C ASP A 163 2.35 3.08 31.99
N VAL A 164 2.21 3.43 30.71
CA VAL A 164 2.76 4.69 30.17
C VAL A 164 1.56 5.47 29.65
N ALA A 165 1.37 6.66 30.22
CA ALA A 165 0.18 7.48 30.10
C ALA A 165 -0.28 7.68 28.64
N GLN A 166 -1.58 7.49 28.42
CA GLN A 166 -2.25 7.85 27.17
C GLN A 166 -2.16 9.37 26.97
N THR A 167 -1.41 9.84 25.98
CA THR A 167 -1.51 11.23 25.49
C THR A 167 -2.32 11.23 24.20
N THR A 168 -3.53 11.79 24.31
CA THR A 168 -4.45 12.08 23.22
C THR A 168 -3.78 13.00 22.19
N VAL A 169 -3.64 12.55 20.94
CA VAL A 169 -3.25 13.41 19.82
C VAL A 169 -4.51 14.13 19.34
N THR A 170 -4.68 15.39 19.73
CA THR A 170 -5.69 16.29 19.15
C THR A 170 -5.03 17.06 18.01
N ALA A 171 -5.53 16.88 16.80
CA ALA A 171 -5.15 17.66 15.63
C ALA A 171 -5.65 19.11 15.76
N THR A 172 -4.81 20.07 15.38
CA THR A 172 -5.18 21.47 15.11
C THR A 172 -5.02 21.73 13.62
#